data_AF-A0A952T7B6-F1
#
_entry.id   AF-A0A952T7B6-F1
#
_cell.length_a   1.000
_cell.length_b   1.000
_cell.length_c   1.000
_cell.angle_alpha   90.00
_cell.angle_beta   90.00
_cell.angle_gamma   90.00
#
_symmetry.space_group_name_H-M   'P 1'
#
loop_
_entity.id
_entity.type
_entity.pdbx_description
1 polymer ?
#
loop_
_entity_poly.entity_id
_entity_poly.type
_entity_poly.pdbx_seq_one_letter_code
_entity_poly.pdbx_strand_id
1 'polypeptide(L)'
;MLNWHIEGGIVYMVPLTILLLINFGVITFVFVSALRKKQHTTFWMEAIRQVGLLALVFGVLSTIIGLYEAFGDLSRMTETLPFHVIMGGLKVALITAEYGLIIYLISLAAYLGLRVITRNSVS
;
A
#
# COMPACT_ATOMS: atom_id res chain seq x y z
N MET A 1 -11.88 10.30 -3.71
CA MET A 1 -11.41 9.57 -2.50
C MET A 1 -12.49 8.65 -1.95
N LEU A 2 -13.76 9.11 -1.82
CA LEU A 2 -14.88 8.27 -1.39
C LEU A 2 -15.32 7.25 -2.46
N ASN A 3 -15.37 7.63 -3.75
CA ASN A 3 -15.79 6.72 -4.83
C ASN A 3 -14.85 5.51 -5.02
N TRP A 4 -13.54 5.68 -4.81
CA TRP A 4 -12.58 4.57 -4.95
C TRP A 4 -12.69 3.53 -3.83
N HIS A 5 -13.16 3.93 -2.64
CA HIS A 5 -13.43 3.00 -1.53
C HIS A 5 -14.73 2.20 -1.74
N ILE A 6 -15.68 2.75 -2.49
CA ILE A 6 -16.95 2.11 -2.82
C ILE A 6 -16.78 1.19 -4.03
N GLU A 7 -15.98 1.60 -5.03
CA GLU A 7 -15.67 0.79 -6.22
C GLU A 7 -14.68 -0.34 -5.91
N GLY A 8 -13.61 -0.10 -5.14
CA GLY A 8 -12.53 -1.05 -4.80
C GLY A 8 -12.90 -2.21 -3.86
N GLY A 9 -14.13 -2.21 -3.33
CA GLY A 9 -14.53 -3.09 -2.24
C GLY A 9 -13.97 -2.61 -0.89
N ILE A 10 -14.88 -2.26 0.02
CA ILE A 10 -14.55 -1.78 1.38
C ILE A 10 -13.61 -2.75 2.11
N VAL A 11 -13.80 -4.06 1.88
CA VAL A 11 -13.02 -5.13 2.53
C VAL A 11 -11.53 -5.06 2.20
N TYR A 12 -11.16 -4.65 0.98
CA TYR A 12 -9.76 -4.62 0.53
C TYR A 12 -9.11 -3.25 0.70
N MET A 13 -9.90 -2.18 0.59
CA MET A 13 -9.40 -0.81 0.76
C MET A 13 -9.15 -0.45 2.22
N VAL A 14 -9.99 -0.89 3.17
CA VAL A 14 -9.85 -0.51 4.60
C VAL A 14 -8.51 -0.95 5.22
N PRO A 15 -8.01 -2.19 5.02
CA PRO A 15 -6.70 -2.60 5.51
C PRO A 15 -5.55 -1.74 4.96
N LEU A 16 -5.60 -1.38 3.67
CA LEU A 16 -4.61 -0.52 3.02
C LEU A 16 -4.62 0.90 3.60
N THR A 17 -5.80 1.46 3.87
CA THR A 17 -5.92 2.80 4.47
C THR A 17 -5.40 2.83 5.91
N ILE A 18 -5.63 1.76 6.69
CA ILE A 18 -5.06 1.62 8.04
C ILE A 18 -3.53 1.54 7.96
N LEU A 19 -2.98 0.74 7.04
CA LEU A 19 -1.54 0.63 6.83
C LEU A 19 -0.91 1.96 6.39
N LEU A 20 -1.61 2.73 5.55
CA LEU A 20 -1.18 4.07 5.13
C LEU A 20 -1.11 5.02 6.34
N LEU A 21 -2.12 5.04 7.22
CA LEU A 21 -2.11 5.88 8.42
C LEU A 21 -0.98 5.50 9.38
N ILE A 22 -0.74 4.21 9.59
CA ILE A 22 0.38 3.72 10.40
C ILE A 22 1.71 4.16 9.78
N ASN A 23 1.88 3.97 8.48
CA ASN A 23 3.10 4.35 7.77
C ASN A 23 3.37 5.85 7.88
N PHE A 24 2.33 6.68 7.69
CA PHE A 24 2.44 8.13 7.82
C PHE A 24 2.83 8.56 9.24
N GLY A 25 2.25 7.92 10.26
CA GLY A 25 2.59 8.17 11.67
C GLY A 25 4.03 7.79 12.03
N VAL A 26 4.52 6.65 11.52
CA VAL A 26 5.91 6.25 11.71
C VAL A 26 6.84 7.23 11.00
N ILE A 27 6.57 7.60 9.74
CA ILE A 27 7.38 8.57 8.99
C ILE A 27 7.49 9.90 9.73
N THR A 28 6.37 10.45 10.21
CA THR A 28 6.39 11.74 10.96
C THR A 28 7.15 11.62 12.28
N PHE A 29 7.01 10.51 13.01
CA PHE A 29 7.76 10.27 14.24
C PHE A 29 9.27 10.19 14.00
N VAL A 30 9.71 9.45 12.96
CA VAL A 30 11.14 9.36 12.61
C VAL A 30 11.67 10.70 12.13
N PHE A 31 10.90 11.45 11.33
CA PHE A 31 11.30 12.75 10.82
C PHE A 31 11.54 13.76 11.96
N VAL A 32 10.63 13.85 12.94
CA VAL A 32 10.81 14.69 14.13
C VAL A 32 11.99 14.21 14.98
N SER A 33 12.19 12.91 15.10
CA SER A 33 13.30 12.33 15.87
C SER A 33 14.66 12.60 15.21
N ALA A 34 14.72 12.58 13.88
CA ALA A 34 15.91 12.92 13.09
C ALA A 34 16.29 14.41 13.26
N LEU A 35 15.30 15.32 13.25
CA LEU A 35 15.53 16.75 13.52
C LEU A 35 16.05 17.01 14.95
N ARG A 36 15.67 16.18 15.92
CA ARG A 36 16.09 16.28 17.32
C ARG A 36 17.44 15.61 17.62
N LYS A 37 18.19 15.16 16.61
CA LYS A 37 19.49 14.46 16.73
C LYS A 37 19.51 13.27 17.71
N LYS A 38 18.36 12.61 17.95
CA LYS A 38 18.31 11.42 18.81
C LYS A 38 18.81 10.20 18.03
N GLN A 39 19.83 9.52 18.55
CA GLN A 39 20.58 8.42 17.91
C GLN A 39 19.78 7.11 17.67
N HIS A 40 18.53 7.03 18.09
CA HIS A 40 17.68 5.82 17.96
C HIS A 40 17.09 5.61 16.54
N THR A 41 17.66 6.21 15.50
CA THR A 41 17.04 6.35 14.17
C THR A 41 17.06 5.08 13.31
N THR A 42 17.96 4.13 13.56
CA THR A 42 18.16 2.96 12.67
C THR A 42 17.00 1.97 12.69
N PHE A 43 16.47 1.62 13.86
CA PHE A 43 15.33 0.70 13.97
C PHE A 43 14.08 1.25 13.30
N TRP A 44 13.76 2.52 13.56
CA TRP A 44 12.56 3.14 13.03
C TRP A 44 12.64 3.44 11.52
N MET A 45 13.84 3.71 10.98
CA MET A 45 14.03 3.78 9.53
C MET A 45 13.72 2.44 8.87
N GLU A 46 14.21 1.33 9.42
CA GLU A 46 13.94 0.01 8.87
C GLU A 46 12.44 -0.34 8.97
N ALA A 47 11.77 0.09 10.05
CA ALA A 47 10.33 -0.05 10.21
C ALA A 47 9.54 0.65 9.09
N ILE A 48 9.93 1.85 8.64
CA ILE A 48 9.27 2.54 7.51
C ILE A 48 9.30 1.66 6.25
N ARG A 49 10.47 1.07 5.95
CA ARG A 49 10.65 0.20 4.80
C ARG A 49 9.80 -1.07 4.91
N GLN A 50 9.78 -1.70 6.08
CA GLN A 50 9.02 -2.93 6.32
C GLN A 50 7.51 -2.69 6.26
N VAL A 51 7.00 -1.61 6.86
CA VAL A 51 5.57 -1.27 6.81
C VAL A 51 5.14 -0.96 5.38
N GLY A 52 5.95 -0.21 4.62
CA GLY A 52 5.68 0.05 3.21
C GLY A 52 5.63 -1.25 2.38
N LEU A 53 6.58 -2.16 2.61
CA LEU A 53 6.63 -3.44 1.91
C LEU A 53 5.44 -4.32 2.29
N LEU A 54 5.01 -4.30 3.55
CA LEU A 54 3.82 -5.00 4.00
C LEU A 54 2.56 -4.47 3.32
N ALA A 55 2.44 -3.16 3.13
CA ALA A 55 1.34 -2.55 2.37
C ALA A 55 1.32 -2.99 0.90
N LEU A 56 2.48 -3.09 0.25
CA LEU A 56 2.59 -3.64 -1.10
C LEU A 56 2.14 -5.10 -1.16
N VAL A 57 2.67 -5.94 -0.26
CA VAL A 57 2.31 -7.36 -0.19
C VAL A 57 0.82 -7.52 0.03
N PHE A 58 0.22 -6.75 0.94
CA PHE A 58 -1.22 -6.76 1.16
C PHE A 58 -2.01 -6.34 -0.07
N GLY A 59 -1.63 -5.26 -0.75
CA GLY A 59 -2.32 -4.79 -1.95
C GLY A 59 -2.31 -5.81 -3.09
N VAL A 60 -1.16 -6.48 -3.29
CA VAL A 60 -1.03 -7.57 -4.27
C VAL A 60 -1.85 -8.79 -3.86
N LEU A 61 -1.79 -9.21 -2.59
CA LEU A 61 -2.56 -10.35 -2.08
C LEU A 61 -4.07 -10.11 -2.22
N SER A 62 -4.57 -8.95 -1.83
CA SER A 62 -5.98 -8.59 -1.98
C SER A 62 -6.43 -8.63 -3.44
N THR A 63 -5.57 -8.16 -4.36
CA THR A 63 -5.85 -8.22 -5.80
C THR A 63 -5.93 -9.66 -6.31
N ILE A 64 -5.01 -10.52 -5.90
CA ILE A 64 -5.00 -11.94 -6.29
C ILE A 64 -6.24 -12.66 -5.75
N ILE A 65 -6.62 -12.42 -4.49
CA ILE A 65 -7.82 -13.01 -3.89
C ILE A 65 -9.08 -12.54 -4.64
N GLY A 66 -9.22 -11.24 -4.89
CA GLY A 66 -10.37 -10.70 -5.61
C GLY A 66 -10.49 -11.23 -7.04
N LEU A 67 -9.37 -11.40 -7.75
CA LEU A 67 -9.36 -12.00 -9.08
C LEU A 67 -9.68 -13.50 -9.04
N TYR A 68 -9.18 -14.23 -8.04
CA TYR A 68 -9.46 -15.65 -7.87
C TYR A 68 -10.95 -15.91 -7.66
N GLU A 69 -11.59 -15.12 -6.79
CA GLU A 69 -13.04 -15.18 -6.56
C GLU A 69 -13.82 -14.80 -7.82
N ALA A 70 -13.46 -13.68 -8.47
CA ALA A 70 -14.13 -13.22 -9.68
C ALA A 70 -14.06 -14.23 -10.84
N PHE A 71 -12.90 -14.86 -11.07
CA PHE A 71 -12.77 -15.91 -12.08
C PHE A 71 -13.48 -17.20 -11.67
N GLY A 72 -13.49 -17.53 -10.39
CA GLY A 72 -14.26 -18.65 -9.85
C GLY A 72 -15.76 -18.50 -10.11
N ASP A 73 -16.30 -17.31 -9.92
CA ASP A 73 -17.70 -17.02 -10.21
C ASP A 73 -17.98 -17.03 -11.72
N LEU A 74 -17.10 -16.41 -12.51
CA LEU A 74 -17.21 -16.41 -13.97
C LEU A 74 -17.22 -17.83 -14.57
N SER A 75 -16.45 -18.75 -13.98
CA SER A 75 -16.40 -20.15 -14.42
C SER A 75 -17.68 -20.96 -14.13
N ARG A 76 -18.50 -20.51 -13.17
CA ARG A 76 -19.75 -21.17 -12.77
C ARG A 76 -20.98 -20.55 -13.45
N MET A 77 -20.81 -19.40 -14.10
CA MET A 77 -21.90 -18.74 -14.82
C MET A 77 -22.26 -19.52 -16.08
N THR A 78 -23.56 -19.76 -16.26
CA THR A 78 -24.11 -20.38 -17.48
C THR A 78 -24.37 -19.34 -18.57
N GLU A 79 -24.55 -18.07 -18.19
CA GLU A 79 -24.74 -16.95 -19.11
C GLU A 79 -23.43 -16.19 -19.34
N THR A 80 -23.22 -15.73 -20.57
CA THR A 80 -22.03 -14.96 -20.95
C THR A 80 -22.20 -13.51 -20.51
N LEU A 81 -21.34 -13.04 -19.60
CA LEU A 81 -21.31 -11.64 -19.22
C LEU A 81 -20.79 -10.75 -20.37
N PRO A 82 -21.32 -9.53 -20.53
CA PRO A 82 -20.76 -8.56 -21.46
C PRO A 82 -19.29 -8.26 -21.10
N PHE A 83 -18.40 -8.24 -22.10
CA PHE A 83 -16.97 -8.04 -21.89
C PHE A 83 -16.63 -6.75 -21.11
N HIS A 84 -17.42 -5.69 -21.29
CA HIS A 84 -17.30 -4.45 -20.53
C HIS A 84 -17.38 -4.65 -19.00
N VAL A 85 -18.24 -5.57 -18.53
CA VAL A 85 -18.43 -5.83 -17.09
C VAL A 85 -17.19 -6.50 -16.50
N ILE A 86 -16.64 -7.49 -17.21
CA ILE A 86 -15.40 -8.18 -16.82
C ILE A 86 -14.23 -7.18 -16.76
N MET A 87 -14.11 -6.32 -17.78
CA MET A 87 -13.08 -5.28 -17.82
C MET A 87 -13.25 -4.24 -16.71
N GLY A 88 -14.49 -3.92 -16.33
CA GLY A 88 -14.79 -3.07 -15.18
C GLY A 88 -14.27 -3.66 -13.87
N GLY A 89 -14.59 -4.93 -13.60
CA GLY A 89 -14.10 -5.63 -12.40
C GLY A 89 -12.57 -5.76 -12.35
N LEU A 90 -11.94 -6.06 -13.49
CA LEU A 90 -10.48 -6.14 -13.59
C LEU A 90 -9.81 -4.78 -13.32
N LYS A 91 -10.38 -3.70 -13.85
CA LYS A 91 -9.88 -2.33 -13.58
C LYS A 91 -9.89 -2.03 -12.08
N VAL A 92 -10.97 -2.38 -11.39
CA VAL A 92 -11.11 -2.18 -9.95
C VAL A 92 -10.08 -2.99 -9.16
N ALA A 93 -9.87 -4.26 -9.51
CA ALA A 93 -8.87 -5.10 -8.86
C ALA A 93 -7.44 -4.51 -9.00
N LEU A 94 -7.10 -3.98 -10.18
CA LEU A 94 -5.80 -3.36 -10.43
C LEU A 94 -5.56 -2.07 -9.64
N ILE A 95 -6.61 -1.28 -9.39
CA ILE A 95 -6.52 -0.06 -8.56
C ILE A 95 -6.03 -0.42 -7.14
N THR A 96 -6.47 -1.56 -6.59
CA THR A 96 -6.03 -2.03 -5.26
C THR A 96 -4.53 -2.36 -5.23
N ALA A 97 -4.01 -3.00 -6.27
CA ALA A 97 -2.57 -3.25 -6.40
C ALA A 97 -1.77 -1.95 -6.56
N GLU A 98 -2.24 -1.02 -7.40
CA GLU A 98 -1.62 0.30 -7.58
C GLU A 98 -1.52 1.06 -6.26
N TYR A 99 -2.57 1.01 -5.43
CA TYR A 99 -2.58 1.62 -4.10
C TYR A 99 -1.47 1.08 -3.18
N GLY A 100 -1.31 -0.25 -3.12
CA GLY A 100 -0.22 -0.88 -2.36
C GLY A 100 1.17 -0.46 -2.87
N LEU A 101 1.34 -0.36 -4.19
CA LEU A 101 2.56 0.15 -4.80
C LEU A 101 2.87 1.60 -4.43
N ILE A 102 1.88 2.49 -4.47
CA ILE A 102 2.05 3.91 -4.15
C ILE A 102 2.50 4.07 -2.69
N ILE A 103 1.89 3.33 -1.76
CA ILE A 103 2.29 3.37 -0.34
C ILE A 103 3.74 2.93 -0.17
N TYR A 104 4.15 1.85 -0.83
CA TYR A 104 5.53 1.39 -0.78
C TYR A 104 6.51 2.39 -1.40
N LEU A 105 6.14 3.01 -2.53
CA LEU A 105 6.97 4.02 -3.19
C LEU A 105 7.24 5.22 -2.27
N ILE A 106 6.20 5.72 -1.58
CA ILE A 106 6.33 6.79 -0.59
C ILE A 106 7.23 6.36 0.57
N SER A 107 7.04 5.15 1.08
CA SER A 107 7.85 4.59 2.17
C SER A 107 9.33 4.49 1.80
N LEU A 108 9.61 4.04 0.57
CA LEU A 108 10.97 3.90 0.05
C LEU A 108 11.63 5.27 -0.14
N ALA A 109 10.91 6.24 -0.70
CA ALA A 109 11.39 7.61 -0.85
C ALA A 109 11.72 8.25 0.51
N ALA A 110 10.85 8.08 1.51
CA ALA A 110 11.06 8.56 2.87
C ALA A 110 12.28 7.90 3.52
N TYR A 111 12.43 6.58 3.40
CA TYR A 111 13.59 5.84 3.90
C TYR A 111 14.90 6.34 3.28
N LEU A 112 14.94 6.50 1.96
CA LEU A 112 16.13 6.99 1.25
C LEU A 112 16.49 8.42 1.66
N GLY A 113 15.51 9.31 1.74
CA GLY A 113 15.72 10.69 2.19
C GLY A 113 16.26 10.76 3.62
N LEU A 114 15.65 10.02 4.55
CA LEU A 114 16.10 9.94 5.95
C LEU A 114 17.52 9.34 6.07
N ARG A 115 17.83 8.33 5.26
CA ARG A 115 19.17 7.71 5.24
C ARG A 115 20.24 8.68 4.78
N VAL A 116 19.97 9.53 3.78
CA VAL A 116 20.90 10.57 3.31
C VAL A 116 21.14 11.61 4.39
N ILE A 117 20.07 12.11 5.04
CA ILE A 117 20.18 13.12 6.11
C ILE A 117 20.95 12.58 7.32
N THR A 118 20.66 11.35 7.73
CA THR A 118 21.31 10.73 8.89
C THR A 118 22.79 10.43 8.62
N ARG A 119 23.18 10.10 7.38
CA ARG A 119 24.58 9.88 7.01
C ARG A 119 25.41 11.17 7.06
N ASN A 120 24.84 12.31 6.68
CA ASN A 120 25.53 13.61 6.72
C ASN A 120 25.68 14.20 8.13
N SER A 121 24.95 13.71 9.14
CA SER A 121 25.07 14.20 10.52
C SER A 121 26.16 13.48 11.34
N VAL A 122 26.85 12.50 10.75
CA VAL A 122 27.88 11.67 11.41
C VAL A 122 29.30 11.95 10.86
N SER A 123 29.44 12.82 9.85
CA SER A 123 30.73 13.36 9.39
C SER A 123 30.96 14.76 9.96
#